data_AF-A0A3G6T235-F1
#
_entry.id   AF-A0A3G6T235-F1
#
_cell.length_a   1.000
_cell.length_b   1.000
_cell.length_c   1.000
_cell.angle_alpha   90.00
_cell.angle_beta   90.00
_cell.angle_gamma   90.00
#
_symmetry.space_group_name_H-M   'P 1'
#
loop_
_entity.id
_entity.type
_entity.pdbx_description
1 polymer ?
#
loop_
_entity_poly.entity_id
_entity_poly.type
_entity_poly.pdbx_seq_one_letter_code
_entity_poly.pdbx_strand_id
1 'polypeptide(L)'
;MENKYSRKLSPDNRFILFYQFEDNPLDPGRWLTYYVTEAKTNILKKNETRILADSIYWRSDNVLVIIPYRKVMKTEIEVDDKENDNKILIPIK
;
A
#
# COMPACT_ATOMS: atom_id res chain seq x y z
N MET A 1 9.76 15.37 17.62
CA MET A 1 10.14 14.67 16.37
C MET A 1 8.88 14.05 15.80
N GLU A 2 8.31 14.68 14.78
CA GLU A 2 7.12 14.16 14.10
C GLU A 2 7.49 12.87 13.37
N ASN A 3 6.78 11.77 13.66
CA ASN A 3 6.99 10.52 12.97
C ASN A 3 6.43 10.64 11.55
N LYS A 4 7.33 10.77 10.58
CA LYS A 4 7.03 10.85 9.13
C LYS A 4 6.11 9.72 8.63
N TYR A 5 6.21 8.53 9.21
CA TYR A 5 5.44 7.36 8.79
C TYR A 5 4.40 6.92 9.84
N SER A 6 3.21 6.58 9.35
CA SER A 6 2.26 5.73 10.06
C SER A 6 2.81 4.30 10.13
N ARG A 7 2.39 3.56 11.17
CA ARG A 7 2.88 2.19 11.41
C ARG A 7 1.72 1.24 11.68
N LYS A 8 1.79 0.03 11.13
CA LYS A 8 0.79 -1.00 11.36
C LYS A 8 1.42 -2.39 11.44
N LEU A 9 1.19 -3.09 12.54
CA LEU A 9 1.61 -4.49 12.71
C LEU A 9 0.83 -5.42 11.78
N SER A 10 1.49 -6.47 11.30
CA SER A 10 0.81 -7.64 10.72
C SER A 10 -0.08 -8.31 11.77
N PRO A 11 -1.12 -9.08 11.39
CA PRO A 11 -2.04 -9.69 12.36
C PRO A 11 -1.36 -10.59 13.40
N ASP A 12 -0.28 -11.28 13.03
CA ASP A 12 0.55 -12.12 13.90
C ASP A 12 1.69 -11.36 14.61
N ASN A 13 1.76 -10.04 14.44
CA ASN A 13 2.78 -9.14 14.98
C ASN A 13 4.23 -9.46 14.56
N ARG A 14 4.46 -10.26 13.51
CA ARG A 14 5.82 -10.55 13.02
C ARG A 14 6.42 -9.42 12.19
N PHE A 15 5.60 -8.62 11.52
CA PHE A 15 6.06 -7.57 10.62
C PHE A 15 5.46 -6.21 10.99
N ILE A 16 6.18 -5.13 10.70
CA ILE A 16 5.70 -3.77 10.82
C ILE A 16 5.70 -3.14 9.43
N LEU A 17 4.51 -2.73 8.97
CA LEU A 17 4.35 -1.86 7.83
C LEU A 17 4.58 -0.42 8.27
N PHE A 18 5.48 0.28 7.58
CA PHE A 18 5.63 1.73 7.66
C PHE A 18 5.10 2.33 6.37
N TYR A 19 4.23 3.34 6.47
CA TYR A 19 3.63 3.96 5.30
C TYR A 19 3.29 5.43 5.53
N GLN A 20 3.29 6.19 4.44
CA GLN A 20 2.81 7.57 4.39
C GLN A 20 2.10 7.81 3.07
N PHE A 21 1.09 8.69 3.10
CA PHE A 21 0.48 9.22 1.89
C PHE A 21 0.84 10.69 1.76
N GLU A 22 1.27 11.08 0.57
CA GLU A 22 1.58 12.46 0.20
C GLU A 22 0.69 12.85 -0.98
N ASP A 23 0.12 14.06 -0.95
CA ASP A 23 -0.71 14.53 -2.05
C ASP A 23 0.12 14.67 -3.33
N ASN A 24 -0.48 14.30 -4.47
CA ASN A 24 0.10 14.54 -5.77
C ASN A 24 -0.40 15.89 -6.32
N PRO A 25 0.46 16.89 -6.53
CA PRO A 25 0.01 18.21 -7.00
C PRO A 25 -0.55 18.19 -8.43
N LEU A 26 -0.32 17.12 -9.20
CA LEU A 26 -0.67 17.03 -10.61
C LEU A 26 -1.89 16.16 -10.91
N ASP A 27 -2.39 15.38 -9.94
CA ASP A 27 -3.48 14.42 -10.16
C ASP A 27 -4.19 14.10 -8.83
N PRO A 28 -5.50 13.79 -8.81
CA PRO A 28 -6.21 13.46 -7.57
C PRO A 28 -5.70 12.24 -6.79
N GLY A 29 -4.80 11.44 -7.38
CA GLY A 29 -4.14 10.34 -6.69
C GLY A 29 -3.18 10.80 -5.58
N ARG A 30 -2.88 9.91 -4.63
CA ARG A 30 -1.86 10.16 -3.59
C ARG A 30 -0.65 9.27 -3.81
N TRP A 31 0.54 9.81 -3.52
CA TRP A 31 1.77 9.04 -3.45
C TRP A 31 1.84 8.28 -2.15
N LEU A 32 1.77 6.95 -2.22
CA LEU A 32 2.08 6.04 -1.13
C LEU A 32 3.57 5.75 -1.12
N THR A 33 4.25 6.06 -0.02
CA THR A 33 5.61 5.55 0.27
C THR A 33 5.50 4.54 1.40
N TYR A 34 6.02 3.32 1.20
CA TYR A 34 5.96 2.26 2.21
C TYR A 34 7.20 1.35 2.23
N TYR A 35 7.45 0.74 3.37
CA TYR A 35 8.43 -0.33 3.57
C TYR A 35 7.98 -1.27 4.70
N VAL A 36 8.61 -2.45 4.81
CA VAL A 36 8.27 -3.44 5.85
C VAL A 36 9.53 -3.92 6.54
N THR A 37 9.49 -3.99 7.87
CA THR A 37 10.53 -4.65 8.68
C THR A 37 9.95 -5.83 9.46
N GLU A 38 10.82 -6.74 9.90
CA GLU A 38 10.49 -7.69 10.95
C GLU A 38 10.41 -6.95 12.30
N ALA A 39 9.35 -7.20 13.08
CA ALA A 39 9.04 -6.45 14.28
C ALA A 39 10.07 -6.62 15.41
N LYS A 40 10.68 -7.80 15.53
CA LYS A 40 11.63 -8.11 16.61
C LYS A 40 13.03 -7.57 16.34
N THR A 41 13.50 -7.71 15.12
CA THR A 41 14.89 -7.38 14.75
C THR A 41 15.03 -6.06 14.02
N ASN A 42 13.92 -5.46 13.56
CA ASN A 42 13.89 -4.32 12.64
C ASN A 42 14.61 -4.57 11.29
N ILE A 43 14.86 -5.84 10.93
CA ILE A 43 15.44 -6.19 9.63
C ILE A 43 14.45 -5.85 8.51
N LEU A 44 14.94 -5.17 7.48
CA LEU A 44 14.15 -4.83 6.29
C LEU A 44 13.74 -6.09 5.52
N LYS A 45 12.42 -6.27 5.34
CA LYS A 45 11.82 -7.39 4.58
C LYS A 45 11.23 -6.95 3.24
N LYS A 46 10.84 -5.67 3.14
CA LYS A 46 10.44 -5.03 1.90
C LYS A 46 11.08 -3.66 1.82
N ASN A 47 11.84 -3.44 0.74
CA ASN A 47 12.48 -2.16 0.46
C ASN A 47 11.45 -1.03 0.31
N GLU A 48 11.89 0.18 0.65
CA GLU A 48 11.09 1.37 0.43
C GLU A 48 10.67 1.49 -1.02
N THR A 49 9.38 1.66 -1.22
CA THR A 49 8.73 1.73 -2.53
C THR A 49 7.76 2.90 -2.53
N ARG A 50 7.73 3.64 -3.63
CA ARG A 50 6.79 4.75 -3.86
C ARG A 50 5.90 4.46 -5.07
N ILE A 51 4.59 4.61 -4.90
CA ILE A 51 3.57 4.29 -5.92
C ILE A 51 2.33 5.17 -5.76
N LEU A 52 1.57 5.41 -6.82
CA LEU A 52 0.23 5.99 -6.71
C LEU A 52 -0.76 4.93 -6.20
N ALA A 53 -1.35 5.18 -5.03
CA ALA A 53 -2.27 4.24 -4.40
C ALA A 53 -3.35 4.94 -3.59
N ASP A 54 -4.52 4.31 -3.52
CA ASP A 54 -5.63 4.75 -2.67
C ASP A 54 -5.49 4.22 -1.25
N SER A 55 -5.02 2.98 -1.11
CA SER A 55 -4.90 2.32 0.18
C SER A 55 -3.83 1.23 0.21
N ILE A 56 -3.39 0.91 1.43
CA ILE A 56 -2.51 -0.22 1.76
C ILE A 56 -2.99 -0.86 3.07
N TYR A 57 -3.05 -2.18 3.12
CA TYR A 57 -3.43 -2.92 4.33
C TYR A 57 -2.89 -4.36 4.34
N TRP A 58 -2.80 -4.95 5.52
CA TRP A 58 -2.55 -6.38 5.70
C TRP A 58 -3.82 -7.17 5.37
N ARG A 59 -3.74 -8.12 4.43
CA ARG A 59 -4.81 -9.11 4.17
C ARG A 59 -4.64 -10.36 5.01
N SER A 60 -3.39 -10.72 5.30
CA SER A 60 -3.02 -11.83 6.18
C SER A 60 -1.69 -11.53 6.86
N ASP A 61 -1.26 -12.44 7.72
CA ASP A 61 0.00 -12.43 8.47
C ASP A 61 1.23 -11.97 7.69
N ASN A 62 1.32 -12.29 6.40
CA ASN A 62 2.47 -12.00 5.57
C ASN A 62 2.12 -11.46 4.18
N VAL A 63 0.89 -10.99 3.97
CA VAL A 63 0.47 -10.45 2.67
C VAL A 63 -0.07 -9.03 2.83
N LEU A 64 0.64 -8.09 2.20
CA LEU A 64 0.14 -6.74 1.99
C LEU A 64 -0.71 -6.67 0.72
N VAL A 65 -1.72 -5.82 0.78
CA VAL A 65 -2.55 -5.45 -0.37
C VAL A 65 -2.40 -3.97 -0.60
N ILE A 66 -2.15 -3.59 -1.85
CA ILE A 66 -2.22 -2.21 -2.32
C ILE A 66 -3.37 -2.11 -3.31
N ILE A 67 -4.22 -1.08 -3.13
CA ILE A 67 -5.19 -0.67 -4.12
C ILE A 67 -4.54 0.49 -4.90
N PRO A 68 -4.05 0.25 -6.14
CA PRO A 68 -3.42 1.30 -6.92
C PRO A 68 -4.45 2.35 -7.31
N TYR A 69 -4.05 3.62 -7.27
CA TYR A 69 -4.91 4.69 -7.75
C TYR A 69 -5.01 4.61 -9.27
N ARG A 70 -6.22 4.67 -9.80
CA ARG A 70 -6.47 4.70 -11.25
C ARG A 70 -7.24 5.96 -11.60
N LYS A 71 -6.70 6.74 -12.52
CA LYS A 71 -7.41 7.85 -13.13
C LYS A 71 -8.50 7.27 -14.02
N VAL A 72 -9.74 7.25 -13.53
CA VAL A 72 -10.90 6.92 -14.37
C VAL A 72 -11.03 8.06 -15.38
N MET A 73 -10.59 7.83 -16.62
CA MET A 73 -10.99 8.70 -17.72
C MET A 73 -12.50 8.56 -17.85
N LYS A 74 -13.25 9.64 -17.60
CA LYS A 74 -14.68 9.71 -17.94
C LYS A 74 -14.82 9.59 -19.45
N THR A 75 -14.88 8.37 -19.95
CA THR A 75 -15.49 8.06 -21.23
C THR A 75 -16.63 7.13 -20.88
N GLU A 76 -17.84 7.56 -21.19
CA GLU A 76 -19.07 6.78 -21.03
C GLU A 76 -18.95 5.48 -21.83
N ILE A 77 -18.36 4.44 -21.24
CA ILE A 77 -18.28 3.11 -21.85
C ILE A 77 -18.50 2.10 -20.73
N GLU A 78 -19.65 1.45 -20.84
CA GLU A 78 -20.14 0.22 -20.22
C GLU A 78 -19.30 -0.41 -19.11
N VAL A 79 -19.94 -0.51 -17.94
CA VAL A 79 -19.50 -1.23 -16.75
C VAL A 79 -19.36 -2.72 -17.07
N ASP A 80 -18.14 -3.19 -17.32
CA ASP A 80 -17.80 -4.61 -17.16
C ASP A 80 -17.19 -4.80 -15.76
N ASP A 81 -18.03 -5.24 -14.82
CA ASP A 81 -17.67 -5.59 -13.44
C ASP A 81 -16.76 -6.83 -13.42
N LYS A 82 -15.49 -6.65 -13.78
CA LYS A 82 -14.41 -7.59 -13.45
C LYS A 82 -13.75 -7.21 -12.13
N GLU A 83 -14.46 -7.51 -11.05
CA GLU A 83 -14.16 -7.12 -9.67
C GLU A 83 -12.89 -7.75 -9.03
N ASN A 84 -12.13 -8.59 -9.74
CA ASN A 84 -11.07 -9.42 -9.12
C ASN A 84 -9.60 -9.01 -9.38
N ASP A 85 -9.30 -8.16 -10.37
CA ASP A 85 -7.91 -7.85 -10.78
C ASP A 85 -7.38 -6.48 -10.31
N ASN A 86 -8.03 -5.86 -9.33
CA ASN A 86 -7.76 -4.46 -8.93
C ASN A 86 -6.86 -4.31 -7.70
N LYS A 87 -6.10 -5.35 -7.32
CA LYS A 87 -5.30 -5.36 -6.10
C LYS A 87 -3.90 -5.89 -6.39
N ILE A 88 -2.88 -5.22 -5.85
CA ILE A 88 -1.50 -5.72 -5.87
C ILE A 88 -1.27 -6.48 -4.57
N LEU A 89 -1.00 -7.79 -4.66
CA LEU A 89 -0.65 -8.63 -3.53
C LEU A 89 0.87 -8.70 -3.37
N ILE A 90 1.36 -8.40 -2.17
CA ILE A 90 2.79 -8.38 -1.87
C ILE A 90 3.05 -9.35 -0.72
N PRO A 91 3.52 -10.57 -1.02
CA PRO A 91 4.01 -11.48 -0.01
C PRO A 91 5.29 -10.94 0.65
N ILE A 92 5.35 -11.05 1.98
CA ILE A 92 6.50 -10.69 2.80
C ILE A 92 7.20 -11.99 3.24
N LYS A 93 8.52 -12.01 3.10
CA LYS A 93 9.41 -13.12 3.47
C LYS A 93 10.43 -12.65 4.51
#